data_AF-A0A067MAU0-F1
#
_entry.id   AF-A0A067MAU0-F1
#
_cell.length_a   1.000
_cell.length_b   1.000
_cell.length_c   1.000
_cell.angle_alpha   90.00
_cell.angle_beta   90.00
_cell.angle_gamma   90.00
#
_symmetry.space_group_name_H-M   'P 1'
#
loop_
_entity.id
_entity.type
_entity.pdbx_description
1 polymer ?
#
loop_
_entity_poly.entity_id
_entity_poly.type
_entity_poly.pdbx_seq_one_letter_code
_entity_poly.pdbx_strand_id
1 'polypeptide(L)'
;CWAPGCAHTFSSLNRTFDTCAQCKRVAYCSKECQVRAWKDARVPHKVICKKMRRLTDAIGPKEKPDSRDMQAFVRACEDKKVDVELIADVERH
;
A
#
# COMPACT_ATOMS: atom_id res chain seq x y z
N CYS A 1 3.99 10.98 -2.27
CA CYS A 1 3.86 10.16 -3.49
C CYS A 1 4.80 8.99 -3.29
N TRP A 2 4.40 7.77 -3.65
CA TRP A 2 5.23 6.58 -3.41
C TRP A 2 6.26 6.28 -4.50
N ALA A 3 6.41 7.16 -5.50
CA ALA A 3 7.47 7.01 -6.49
C ALA A 3 8.82 7.43 -5.89
N PRO A 4 9.88 6.59 -5.96
CA PRO A 4 11.20 6.95 -5.48
C PRO A 4 11.68 8.29 -6.07
N GLY A 5 12.15 9.19 -5.20
CA GLY A 5 12.63 10.52 -5.58
C GLY A 5 11.53 11.53 -5.93
N CYS A 6 10.26 11.26 -5.66
CA CYS A 6 9.18 12.26 -5.77
C CYS A 6 8.86 12.86 -4.39
N ALA A 7 9.10 14.16 -4.22
CA ALA A 7 8.82 14.86 -2.96
C ALA A 7 7.35 15.30 -2.79
N HIS A 8 6.49 15.08 -3.81
CA HIS A 8 5.12 15.60 -3.78
C HIS A 8 4.30 14.87 -2.71
N THR A 9 3.66 15.63 -1.83
CA THR A 9 2.71 15.17 -0.83
C THR A 9 1.31 15.67 -1.19
N PHE A 10 0.27 15.09 -0.58
CA PHE A 10 -1.10 15.57 -0.77
C PHE A 10 -1.22 17.05 -0.41
N SER A 11 -0.51 17.48 0.64
CA SER A 11 -0.42 18.87 1.07
C SER A 11 0.30 19.75 0.05
N SER A 12 1.44 19.29 -0.51
CA SER A 12 2.24 20.13 -1.43
C SER A 12 1.55 20.42 -2.76
N LEU A 13 0.67 19.52 -3.22
CA LEU A 13 -0.11 19.72 -4.45
C LEU A 13 -1.57 20.12 -4.20
N ASN A 14 -1.97 20.27 -2.93
CA ASN A 14 -3.34 20.56 -2.50
C ASN A 14 -4.41 19.72 -3.21
N ARG A 15 -4.14 18.42 -3.40
CA ARG A 15 -5.08 17.47 -4.03
C ARG A 15 -4.84 16.04 -3.57
N THR A 16 -5.85 15.19 -3.79
CA THR A 16 -5.72 13.75 -3.62
C THR A 16 -4.84 13.14 -4.72
N PHE A 17 -4.24 11.99 -4.42
CA PHE A 17 -3.43 11.20 -5.34
C PHE A 17 -4.19 9.95 -5.73
N ASP A 18 -3.95 9.47 -6.94
CA ASP A 18 -4.55 8.24 -7.43
C ASP A 18 -3.87 7.04 -6.78
N THR A 19 -4.68 6.17 -6.18
CA THR A 19 -4.21 4.88 -5.67
C THR A 19 -4.04 3.90 -6.83
N CYS A 20 -3.00 3.07 -6.76
CA CYS A 20 -2.81 1.97 -7.69
C CYS A 20 -4.08 1.11 -7.78
N ALA A 21 -4.67 1.01 -8.97
CA ALA A 21 -5.94 0.29 -9.17
C ALA A 21 -5.86 -1.20 -8.78
N GLN A 22 -4.66 -1.80 -8.82
CA GLN A 22 -4.46 -3.21 -8.52
C GLN A 22 -4.38 -3.49 -7.01
N CYS A 23 -3.50 -2.80 -6.28
CA CYS A 23 -3.33 -3.06 -4.84
C CYS A 23 -4.19 -2.16 -3.94
N LYS A 24 -4.70 -1.03 -4.46
CA LYS A 24 -5.54 -0.03 -3.79
C LYS A 24 -4.95 0.59 -2.52
N ARG A 25 -3.64 0.51 -2.33
CA ARG A 25 -2.94 1.00 -1.12
C ARG A 25 -1.91 2.09 -1.40
N VAL A 26 -1.12 1.91 -2.45
CA VAL A 26 -0.02 2.82 -2.80
C VAL A 26 -0.52 3.94 -3.70
N ALA A 27 -0.23 5.21 -3.36
CA ALA A 27 -0.75 6.38 -4.07
C ALA A 27 0.33 7.19 -4.80
N TYR A 28 -0.01 7.66 -6.01
CA TYR A 28 0.88 8.39 -6.91
C TYR A 28 0.26 9.71 -7.34
N CYS A 29 1.07 10.78 -7.38
CA CYS A 29 0.58 12.08 -7.83
C CYS A 29 0.32 12.15 -9.33
N SER A 30 0.81 11.17 -10.10
CA SER A 30 0.60 11.07 -11.55
C SER A 30 0.84 9.65 -12.06
N LYS A 31 0.37 9.38 -13.28
CA LYS A 31 0.59 8.10 -13.97
C LYS A 31 2.07 7.85 -14.26
N GLU A 32 2.83 8.89 -14.57
CA GLU A 32 4.28 8.82 -14.81
C GLU A 32 5.01 8.37 -13.54
N CYS A 33 4.62 8.90 -12.37
CA CYS A 33 5.15 8.46 -11.09
C CYS A 33 4.83 6.99 -10.80
N GLN A 34 3.61 6.54 -11.10
CA GLN A 34 3.25 5.12 -10.97
C GLN A 34 4.11 4.23 -11.89
N VAL A 35 4.29 4.59 -13.16
CA VAL A 35 5.10 3.82 -14.12
C VAL A 35 6.57 3.79 -13.71
N ARG A 36 7.12 4.90 -13.22
CA ARG A 36 8.49 4.97 -12.71
C ARG A 36 8.66 4.05 -11.50
N ALA A 37 7.76 4.12 -10.52
CA ALA A 37 7.77 3.22 -9.36
C ALA A 37 7.64 1.74 -9.78
N TRP A 38 6.84 1.44 -10.81
CA TRP A 38 6.68 0.08 -11.33
C TRP A 38 7.98 -0.51 -11.88
N LYS A 39 8.80 0.33 -12.51
CA LYS A 39 10.05 -0.04 -13.18
C LYS A 39 11.31 0.26 -12.37
N ASP A 40 11.18 0.72 -11.12
CA ASP A 40 12.34 1.07 -10.29
C ASP A 40 13.31 -0.11 -10.17
N ALA A 41 14.61 0.17 -10.26
CA ALA A 41 15.64 -0.86 -10.29
C ALA A 41 15.92 -1.48 -8.92
N ARG A 42 15.69 -0.73 -7.83
CA ARG A 42 16.00 -1.14 -6.46
C ARG A 42 14.76 -1.68 -5.76
N VAL A 43 13.65 -0.95 -5.86
CA VAL A 43 12.40 -1.24 -5.16
C VAL A 43 11.20 -1.17 -6.13
N PRO A 44 11.15 -2.07 -7.14
CA PRO A 44 10.08 -2.07 -8.12
C PRO A 44 8.71 -2.36 -7.48
N HIS A 45 7.74 -1.45 -7.64
CA HIS A 45 6.39 -1.60 -7.07
C HIS A 45 5.73 -2.93 -7.48
N LYS A 46 6.00 -3.44 -8.69
CA LYS A 46 5.45 -4.72 -9.18
C LYS A 46 5.72 -5.91 -8.24
N VAL A 47 6.81 -5.89 -7.47
CA VAL A 47 7.17 -6.96 -6.53
C VAL A 47 6.19 -6.98 -5.35
N ILE A 48 5.96 -5.81 -4.75
CA ILE A 48 5.08 -5.67 -3.57
C ILE A 48 3.60 -5.56 -3.95
N CYS A 49 3.27 -5.11 -5.16
CA CYS A 49 1.89 -4.84 -5.60
C CYS A 49 0.98 -6.06 -5.46
N LYS A 50 1.44 -7.24 -5.88
CA LYS A 50 0.65 -8.49 -5.78
C LYS A 50 0.39 -8.89 -4.34
N LYS A 51 1.39 -8.75 -3.46
CA LYS A 51 1.28 -9.07 -2.03
C LYS A 51 0.30 -8.10 -1.35
N MET A 52 0.43 -6.81 -1.63
CA MET A 52 -0.49 -5.78 -1.15
C MET A 52 -1.91 -5.97 -1.65
N ARG A 53 -2.10 -6.46 -2.89
CA ARG A 53 -3.42 -6.84 -3.39
C ARG A 53 -4.01 -7.98 -2.56
N ARG A 54 -3.27 -9.07 -2.34
CA ARG A 54 -3.73 -10.20 -1.50
C ARG A 54 -4.13 -9.72 -0.11
N LEU A 55 -3.31 -8.88 0.51
CA LEU A 55 -3.60 -8.30 1.82
C LEU A 55 -4.89 -7.46 1.77
N THR A 56 -5.02 -6.56 0.79
CA THR A 56 -6.23 -5.75 0.60
C THR A 56 -7.48 -6.58 0.30
N ASP A 57 -7.36 -7.67 -0.45
CA ASP A 57 -8.49 -8.57 -0.73
C ASP A 57 -8.93 -9.30 0.56
N ALA A 58 -7.97 -9.62 1.44
CA ALA A 58 -8.25 -10.19 2.75
C ALA A 58 -8.92 -9.17 3.69
N ILE A 59 -8.29 -8.01 3.94
CA ILE A 59 -8.74 -7.04 4.97
C ILE A 59 -9.71 -5.97 4.43
N GLY A 60 -9.91 -5.89 3.13
CA GLY A 60 -10.70 -4.84 2.48
C GLY A 60 -9.91 -3.54 2.25
N PRO A 61 -10.41 -2.64 1.37
CA PRO A 61 -9.68 -1.44 0.94
C PRO A 61 -9.74 -0.26 1.91
N LYS A 62 -10.60 -0.29 2.95
CA LYS A 62 -10.90 0.88 3.80
C LYS A 62 -10.79 0.68 5.30
N GLU A 63 -10.42 -0.51 5.78
CA GLU A 63 -10.02 -0.63 7.18
C GLU A 63 -8.69 0.09 7.35
N LYS A 64 -8.76 1.37 7.73
CA LYS A 64 -7.76 1.96 8.60
C LYS A 64 -8.18 1.51 9.99
N PRO A 65 -7.44 0.61 10.64
CA PRO A 65 -7.62 0.45 12.08
C PRO A 65 -7.48 1.82 12.70
N ASP A 66 -8.28 2.11 13.73
CA ASP A 66 -7.97 3.23 14.58
C ASP A 66 -6.51 3.06 15.01
N SER A 67 -5.65 4.04 14.73
CA SER A 67 -4.22 3.96 15.05
C SER A 67 -3.98 3.84 16.57
N ARG A 68 -5.02 4.09 17.38
CA ARG A 68 -5.02 3.91 18.83
C ARG A 68 -5.38 2.50 19.28
N ASP A 69 -5.92 1.65 18.40
CA ASP A 69 -6.31 0.27 18.73
C ASP A 69 -5.66 -0.74 17.79
N MET A 70 -4.37 -0.97 18.05
CA MET A 70 -3.60 -2.03 17.40
C MET A 70 -4.21 -3.42 17.63
N GLN A 71 -4.91 -3.65 18.75
CA GLN A 71 -5.50 -4.96 19.04
C GLN A 71 -6.72 -5.24 18.17
N ALA A 72 -7.49 -4.21 17.80
CA ALA A 72 -8.57 -4.35 16.82
C ALA A 72 -8.02 -4.74 15.43
N PHE A 73 -6.87 -4.20 15.03
CA PHE A 73 -6.20 -4.62 13.80
C PHE A 73 -5.76 -6.09 13.84
N VAL A 74 -5.10 -6.51 14.91
CA VAL A 74 -4.64 -7.89 15.08
C VAL A 74 -5.83 -8.85 15.02
N ARG A 75 -6.91 -8.57 15.76
CA ARG A 75 -8.15 -9.38 15.72
C ARG A 75 -8.76 -9.44 14.32
N ALA A 76 -8.83 -8.31 13.62
CA ALA A 76 -9.33 -8.29 12.24
C ALA A 76 -8.46 -9.13 11.29
N CYS A 77 -7.14 -9.15 11.49
CA CYS A 77 -6.23 -10.02 10.74
C CYS A 77 -6.46 -11.51 11.07
N GLU A 78 -6.63 -11.85 12.35
CA GLU A 78 -6.93 -13.22 12.81
C GLU A 78 -8.28 -13.71 12.27
N ASP A 79 -9.35 -12.92 12.43
CA ASP A 79 -10.71 -13.23 11.98
C ASP A 79 -10.75 -13.47 10.46
N LYS A 80 -10.01 -12.66 9.71
CA LYS A 80 -9.91 -12.76 8.25
C LYS A 80 -8.87 -13.78 7.80
N LYS A 81 -8.23 -14.47 8.73
CA LYS A 81 -7.20 -15.50 8.50
C LYS A 81 -6.11 -14.99 7.56
N VAL A 82 -5.67 -13.76 7.79
CA VAL A 82 -4.57 -13.17 7.04
C VAL A 82 -3.32 -13.96 7.35
N ASP A 83 -2.68 -14.45 6.30
CA ASP A 83 -1.44 -15.19 6.38
C ASP A 83 -0.34 -14.32 7.01
N VAL A 84 0.21 -14.75 8.16
CA VAL A 84 1.26 -14.03 8.89
C VAL A 84 2.54 -13.93 8.06
N GLU A 85 2.83 -14.94 7.23
CA GLU A 85 3.97 -14.88 6.31
C GLU A 85 3.75 -13.81 5.24
N LEU A 86 2.50 -13.63 4.78
CA LEU A 86 2.15 -12.55 3.85
C LEU A 86 2.35 -11.16 4.48
N ILE A 87 2.01 -11.00 5.77
CA ILE A 87 2.24 -9.74 6.50
C ILE A 87 3.75 -9.48 6.62
N ALA A 88 4.53 -10.44 7.10
CA ALA A 88 5.98 -10.32 7.24
C ALA A 88 6.68 -10.06 5.89
N ASP A 89 6.16 -10.65 4.81
CA ASP A 89 6.64 -10.39 3.45
C ASP A 89 6.38 -8.96 2.99
N VAL A 90 5.24 -8.38 3.37
CA VAL A 90 4.89 -7.02 3.02
C VAL A 90 5.76 -6.02 3.77
N GLU A 91 6.03 -6.24 5.06
CA GLU A 91 6.87 -5.36 5.89
C GLU A 91 8.33 -5.27 5.41
N ARG A 92 8.83 -6.29 4.69
CA ARG A 92 10.20 -6.32 4.16
C ARG A 92 10.42 -5.47 2.91
N HIS A 93 9.40 -4.79 2.38
CA HIS A 93 9.44 -4.02 1.12
C HIS A 93 9.03 -2.56 1.32
#